data_AF-W9WEE4-F1
#
_entry.id   AF-W9WEE4-F1
#
_cell.length_a   1.000
_cell.length_b   1.000
_cell.length_c   1.000
_cell.angle_alpha   90.00
_cell.angle_beta   90.00
_cell.angle_gamma   90.00
#
_symmetry.space_group_name_H-M   'P 1'
#
loop_
_entity.id
_entity.type
_entity.pdbx_description
1 polymer ?
#
loop_
_entity_poly.entity_id
_entity_poly.type
_entity_poly.pdbx_seq_one_letter_code
_entity_poly.pdbx_strand_id
1 'polypeptide(L)'
;MMPLSNDVWMNVLVPLSGCLPSASQVFADVSPDQLVQSGYNTHPIVQKYADISHKRGRKFEGPLLVLTGEADQIVSVRQLSSLVNDTCNLPKQESLEFVTYRNTDHFPFIQANPAKGLPWVKNRLSGKVVSGAACVQSVIGGFRTDVTVEALSANFLVDWGSL
;
A
#
# COMPACT_ATOMS: atom_id res chain seq x y z
N MET A 1 26.13 -18.94 -2.03
CA MET A 1 24.94 -19.55 -2.66
C MET A 1 24.03 -18.40 -3.06
N MET A 2 23.55 -18.32 -4.31
CA MET A 2 22.59 -17.28 -4.68
C MET A 2 21.29 -17.54 -3.92
N PRO A 3 20.65 -16.50 -3.33
CA PRO A 3 19.34 -16.69 -2.70
C PRO A 3 18.37 -17.35 -3.67
N LEU A 4 17.49 -18.22 -3.18
CA LEU A 4 16.45 -18.89 -3.99
C LEU A 4 15.69 -17.87 -4.85
N SER A 5 15.45 -16.67 -4.32
CA SER A 5 14.79 -15.60 -5.07
C SER A 5 15.54 -15.15 -6.33
N ASN A 6 16.87 -15.12 -6.30
CA ASN A 6 17.67 -14.75 -7.47
C ASN A 6 17.67 -15.85 -8.53
N ASP A 7 17.64 -17.12 -8.12
CA ASP A 7 17.52 -18.25 -9.03
C ASP A 7 16.17 -18.26 -9.75
N VAL A 8 15.08 -18.14 -9.00
CA VAL A 8 13.71 -18.02 -9.55
C VAL A 8 13.61 -16.80 -10.49
N TRP A 9 14.21 -15.67 -10.12
CA TRP A 9 14.23 -14.48 -10.97
C TRP A 9 14.91 -14.73 -12.32
N MET A 10 16.17 -15.19 -12.30
CA MET A 10 17.00 -15.30 -13.49
C MET A 10 16.63 -16.47 -14.39
N ASN A 11 16.16 -17.57 -13.81
CA ASN A 11 15.93 -18.82 -14.54
C ASN A 11 14.45 -19.13 -14.80
N VAL A 12 13.51 -18.43 -14.16
CA VAL A 12 12.07 -18.59 -14.41
C VAL A 12 11.46 -17.30 -14.93
N LEU A 13 11.53 -16.20 -14.17
CA LEU A 13 10.79 -14.98 -14.53
C LEU A 13 11.35 -14.29 -15.78
N VAL A 14 12.68 -14.13 -15.86
CA VAL A 14 13.34 -13.47 -17.01
C VAL A 14 13.08 -14.23 -18.32
N PRO A 15 13.26 -15.56 -18.43
CA PRO A 15 12.96 -16.30 -19.65
C PRO A 15 11.49 -16.24 -20.07
N LEU A 16 10.56 -16.21 -19.11
CA LEU A 16 9.14 -16.06 -19.38
C LEU A 16 8.77 -14.67 -19.90
N SER A 17 9.68 -13.69 -19.85
CA SER A 17 9.37 -12.27 -20.07
C SER A 17 8.14 -11.81 -19.27
N GLY A 18 7.98 -12.40 -18.07
CA GLY A 18 6.81 -12.20 -17.23
C GLY A 18 6.80 -10.83 -16.55
N CYS A 19 5.61 -10.31 -16.28
CA CYS A 19 5.41 -9.08 -15.49
C CYS A 19 4.93 -9.42 -14.06
N LEU A 20 4.40 -8.43 -13.34
CA LEU A 20 3.95 -8.57 -11.95
C LEU A 20 3.06 -9.80 -11.69
N PRO A 21 2.03 -10.13 -12.50
CA PRO A 21 1.22 -11.31 -12.24
C PRO A 21 2.02 -12.62 -12.34
N SER A 22 2.93 -12.72 -13.31
CA SER A 22 3.84 -13.87 -13.44
C SER A 22 4.79 -13.93 -12.26
N ALA A 23 5.32 -12.79 -11.81
CA ALA A 23 6.18 -12.70 -10.62
C ALA A 23 5.45 -13.21 -9.37
N SER A 24 4.23 -12.74 -9.12
CA SER A 24 3.42 -13.22 -7.99
C SER A 24 3.24 -14.74 -7.99
N GLN A 25 3.03 -15.35 -9.16
CA GLN A 25 2.86 -16.80 -9.27
C GLN A 25 4.16 -17.57 -9.04
N VAL A 26 5.27 -17.14 -9.65
CA VAL A 26 6.55 -17.86 -9.52
C VAL A 26 7.20 -17.69 -8.14
N PHE A 27 6.86 -16.62 -7.42
CA PHE A 27 7.34 -16.37 -6.06
C PHE A 27 6.34 -16.78 -4.97
N ALA A 28 5.19 -17.36 -5.31
CA ALA A 28 4.12 -17.69 -4.36
C ALA A 28 4.60 -18.62 -3.22
N ASP A 29 5.51 -19.55 -3.53
CA ASP A 29 6.06 -20.51 -2.57
C ASP A 29 7.40 -20.07 -1.95
N VAL A 30 7.89 -18.86 -2.27
CA VAL A 30 9.15 -18.33 -1.74
C VAL A 30 8.87 -17.56 -0.46
N SER A 31 9.36 -18.06 0.66
CA SER A 31 9.19 -17.41 1.97
C SER A 31 9.93 -16.05 2.04
N PRO A 32 9.48 -15.10 2.89
CA PRO A 32 10.11 -13.79 2.99
C PRO A 32 11.62 -13.81 3.29
N ASP A 33 12.11 -14.74 4.11
CA ASP A 33 13.53 -14.91 4.41
C ASP A 33 14.34 -15.47 3.23
N GLN A 34 13.66 -16.06 2.25
CA GLN A 34 14.24 -16.52 0.99
C GLN A 34 14.12 -15.47 -0.13
N LEU A 35 13.23 -14.48 0.02
CA LEU A 35 13.08 -13.36 -0.91
C LEU A 35 14.27 -12.40 -0.83
N VAL A 36 14.75 -12.13 0.39
CA VAL A 36 15.80 -11.14 0.66
C VAL A 36 17.01 -11.75 1.35
N GLN A 37 18.17 -11.12 1.16
CA GLN A 37 19.35 -11.48 1.93
C GLN A 37 19.15 -11.11 3.41
N SER A 38 19.67 -11.94 4.32
CA SER A 38 19.68 -11.62 5.75
C SER A 38 20.37 -10.27 5.99
N GLY A 39 19.78 -9.44 6.85
CA GLY A 39 20.27 -8.10 7.13
C GLY A 39 20.10 -7.10 5.99
N TYR A 40 19.31 -7.38 4.93
CA TYR A 40 19.06 -6.41 3.85
C TYR A 40 18.59 -5.05 4.40
N ASN A 41 17.83 -5.09 5.49
CA ASN A 41 17.26 -3.94 6.15
C ASN A 41 18.29 -3.04 6.84
N THR A 42 19.48 -3.56 7.19
CA THR A 42 20.55 -2.73 7.79
C THR A 42 21.44 -2.07 6.74
N HIS A 43 21.25 -2.41 5.45
CA HIS A 43 22.03 -1.84 4.37
C HIS A 43 21.80 -0.31 4.27
N PRO A 44 22.85 0.52 4.14
CA PRO A 44 22.72 1.99 4.16
C PRO A 44 21.74 2.56 3.14
N ILE A 45 21.62 1.94 1.95
CA ILE A 45 20.65 2.36 0.92
C ILE A 45 19.22 2.10 1.37
N VAL A 46 18.98 0.96 2.02
CA VAL A 46 17.65 0.55 2.49
C VAL A 46 17.23 1.42 3.68
N GLN A 47 18.16 1.71 4.59
CA GLN A 47 17.99 2.70 5.67
C GLN A 47 17.68 4.10 5.13
N LYS A 48 18.49 4.59 4.18
CA LYS A 48 18.24 5.89 3.54
C LYS A 48 16.88 5.94 2.86
N TYR A 49 16.45 4.86 2.22
CA TYR A 49 15.11 4.76 1.63
C TYR A 49 14.01 4.85 2.69
N ALA A 50 14.15 4.13 3.81
CA ALA A 50 13.21 4.23 4.92
C ALA A 50 13.14 5.66 5.48
N ASP A 51 14.29 6.31 5.69
CA ASP A 51 14.35 7.68 6.22
C ASP A 51 13.64 8.71 5.33
N ILE A 52 13.76 8.60 4.01
CA ILE A 52 13.11 9.52 3.07
C ILE A 52 11.62 9.18 2.85
N SER A 53 11.25 7.92 3.03
CA SER A 53 9.89 7.43 2.81
C SER A 53 9.01 7.63 4.04
N HIS A 54 9.60 7.61 5.24
CA HIS A 54 8.92 7.92 6.48
C HIS A 54 8.57 9.41 6.57
N LYS A 55 7.28 9.70 6.37
CA LYS A 55 6.70 11.05 6.55
C LYS A 55 5.76 11.14 7.75
N ARG A 56 5.83 10.18 8.69
CA ARG A 56 5.02 10.19 9.91
C ARG A 56 5.19 11.51 10.67
N GLY A 57 4.08 12.06 11.17
CA GLY A 57 4.09 13.29 11.98
C GLY A 57 4.38 14.58 11.20
N ARG A 58 4.50 14.52 9.87
CA ARG A 58 4.69 15.72 9.04
C ARG A 58 3.34 16.31 8.64
N LYS A 59 3.27 17.64 8.63
CA LYS A 59 2.14 18.37 8.06
C LYS A 59 2.11 18.18 6.55
N PHE A 60 0.90 18.16 5.99
CA PHE A 60 0.65 18.15 4.55
C PHE A 60 -0.17 19.39 4.18
N GLU A 61 -0.11 19.78 2.90
CA GLU A 61 -0.79 20.96 2.38
C GLU A 61 -2.06 20.59 1.60
N GLY A 62 -3.17 21.21 1.99
CA GLY A 62 -4.50 20.98 1.46
C GLY A 62 -5.12 19.62 1.85
N PRO A 63 -6.37 19.36 1.41
CA PRO A 63 -7.09 18.14 1.74
C PRO A 63 -6.39 16.87 1.24
N LEU A 64 -6.40 15.82 2.04
CA LEU A 64 -5.85 14.50 1.72
C LEU A 64 -6.95 13.44 1.72
N LEU A 65 -6.97 12.60 0.68
CA LEU A 65 -7.79 11.39 0.60
C LEU A 65 -6.87 10.16 0.68
N VAL A 66 -7.15 9.28 1.64
CA VAL A 66 -6.48 8.00 1.81
C VAL A 66 -7.52 6.90 1.61
N LEU A 67 -7.24 5.99 0.67
CA LEU A 67 -8.12 4.87 0.32
C LEU A 67 -7.35 3.57 0.52
N THR A 68 -7.97 2.54 1.09
CA THR A 68 -7.34 1.21 1.27
C THR A 68 -8.36 0.08 1.27
N GLY A 69 -7.94 -1.14 0.94
CA GLY A 69 -8.75 -2.35 1.13
C GLY A 69 -8.54 -2.92 2.53
N GLU A 70 -9.59 -3.32 3.24
CA GLU A 70 -9.51 -3.83 4.62
C GLU A 70 -8.66 -5.10 4.76
N ALA A 71 -8.65 -5.93 3.72
CA ALA A 71 -7.93 -7.19 3.67
C ALA A 71 -6.68 -7.08 2.78
N ASP A 72 -6.14 -5.87 2.56
CA ASP A 72 -4.94 -5.65 1.76
C ASP A 72 -3.75 -6.38 2.39
N GLN A 73 -3.25 -7.41 1.69
CA GLN A 73 -2.13 -8.24 2.14
C GLN A 73 -0.77 -7.72 1.63
N ILE A 74 -0.76 -6.68 0.80
CA ILE A 74 0.46 -6.05 0.26
C ILE A 74 0.85 -4.81 1.07
N VAL A 75 -0.15 -4.04 1.51
CA VAL A 75 0.04 -2.82 2.30
C VAL A 75 -0.77 -2.94 3.58
N SER A 76 -0.06 -2.96 4.72
CA SER A 76 -0.69 -3.12 6.04
C SER A 76 -1.69 -2.01 6.38
N VAL A 77 -2.98 -2.35 6.33
CA VAL A 77 -4.09 -1.48 6.75
C VAL A 77 -3.93 -1.04 8.20
N ARG A 78 -3.38 -1.90 9.05
CA ARG A 78 -3.12 -1.61 10.46
C ARG A 78 -2.09 -0.49 10.62
N GLN A 79 -0.97 -0.57 9.90
CA GLN A 79 0.05 0.48 9.91
C GLN A 79 -0.52 1.78 9.33
N LEU A 80 -1.24 1.70 8.21
CA LEU A 80 -1.86 2.87 7.59
C LEU A 80 -2.88 3.56 8.52
N SER A 81 -3.74 2.78 9.17
CA SER A 81 -4.71 3.28 10.14
C SER A 81 -4.02 3.95 11.33
N SER A 82 -2.93 3.37 11.84
CA SER A 82 -2.11 4.01 12.88
C SER A 82 -1.56 5.35 12.40
N LEU A 83 -1.00 5.39 11.19
CA LEU A 83 -0.42 6.60 10.61
C LEU A 83 -1.47 7.70 10.38
N VAL A 84 -2.67 7.31 9.94
CA VAL A 84 -3.82 8.22 9.81
C VAL A 84 -4.21 8.77 11.16
N ASN A 85 -4.30 7.93 12.20
CA ASN A 85 -4.65 8.37 13.54
C ASN A 85 -3.61 9.35 14.11
N ASP A 86 -2.32 9.06 13.96
CA ASP A 86 -1.25 9.97 14.41
C ASP A 86 -1.32 11.29 13.66
N THR A 87 -1.48 11.22 12.34
CA THR A 87 -1.63 12.38 11.48
C THR A 87 -2.84 13.20 11.88
N CYS A 88 -3.94 12.54 12.26
CA CYS A 88 -5.18 13.20 12.65
C CYS A 88 -5.15 13.88 14.01
N ASN A 89 -4.14 13.59 14.84
CA ASN A 89 -3.93 14.20 16.14
C ASN A 89 -2.95 15.40 16.09
N LEU A 90 -2.47 15.78 14.91
CA LEU A 90 -1.52 16.88 14.77
C LEU A 90 -2.23 18.26 14.90
N PRO A 91 -1.66 19.21 15.66
CA PRO A 91 -2.25 20.52 15.80
C PRO A 91 -2.19 21.32 14.49
N LYS A 92 -3.33 21.88 14.08
CA LYS A 92 -3.51 22.67 12.85
C LYS A 92 -3.11 21.88 11.59
N GLN A 93 -3.64 20.68 11.45
CA GLN A 93 -3.54 19.88 10.23
C GLN A 93 -4.65 20.27 9.23
N GLU A 94 -4.39 19.98 7.96
CA GLU A 94 -5.38 20.06 6.89
C GLU A 94 -6.37 18.89 6.97
N SER A 95 -7.46 18.97 6.22
CA SER A 95 -8.48 17.92 6.26
C SER A 95 -7.99 16.58 5.70
N LEU A 96 -8.31 15.50 6.40
CA LEU A 96 -7.99 14.13 5.99
C LEU A 96 -9.27 13.28 5.91
N GLU A 97 -9.51 12.65 4.77
CA GLU A 97 -10.55 11.63 4.61
C GLU A 97 -9.88 10.25 4.43
N PHE A 98 -10.19 9.31 5.32
CA PHE A 98 -9.73 7.92 5.25
C PHE A 98 -10.91 7.01 4.94
N VAL A 99 -10.78 6.19 3.91
CA VAL A 99 -11.84 5.28 3.45
C VAL A 99 -11.30 3.87 3.32
N THR A 100 -11.93 2.95 4.04
CA THR A 100 -11.60 1.53 4.00
C THR A 100 -12.64 0.76 3.20
N TYR A 101 -12.22 -0.04 2.23
CA TYR A 101 -13.07 -0.93 1.44
C TYR A 101 -13.13 -2.29 2.14
N ARG A 102 -14.29 -2.61 2.73
CA ARG A 102 -14.50 -3.84 3.52
C ARG A 102 -14.28 -5.10 2.69
N ASN A 103 -13.69 -6.14 3.28
CA ASN A 103 -13.45 -7.44 2.65
C ASN A 103 -12.75 -7.36 1.28
N THR A 104 -11.89 -6.36 1.07
CA THR A 104 -11.27 -6.08 -0.22
C THR A 104 -9.76 -6.14 -0.07
N ASP A 105 -9.09 -6.97 -0.86
CA ASP A 105 -7.62 -7.07 -0.94
C ASP A 105 -7.04 -6.02 -1.92
N HIS A 106 -5.72 -5.99 -2.12
CA HIS A 106 -4.98 -4.97 -2.85
C HIS A 106 -5.51 -4.69 -4.27
N PHE A 107 -5.57 -5.71 -5.13
CA PHE A 107 -5.98 -5.55 -6.53
C PHE A 107 -7.47 -5.26 -6.71
N PRO A 108 -8.40 -5.95 -6.01
CA PRO A 108 -9.82 -5.58 -6.04
C PRO A 108 -10.05 -4.14 -5.58
N PHE A 109 -9.28 -3.69 -4.58
CA PHE A 109 -9.30 -2.29 -4.13
C PHE A 109 -8.83 -1.34 -5.24
N ILE A 110 -7.74 -1.64 -5.95
CA ILE A 110 -7.26 -0.83 -7.08
C ILE A 110 -8.35 -0.66 -8.14
N GLN A 111 -9.14 -1.71 -8.41
CA GLN A 111 -10.23 -1.64 -9.38
C GLN A 111 -11.44 -0.84 -8.88
N ALA A 112 -11.73 -0.90 -7.58
CA ALA A 112 -12.89 -0.23 -6.97
C ALA A 112 -12.63 1.24 -6.64
N ASN A 113 -11.41 1.60 -6.23
CA ASN A 113 -11.08 2.92 -5.73
C ASN A 113 -11.35 4.09 -6.69
N PRO A 114 -11.28 3.96 -8.04
CA PRO A 114 -11.51 5.08 -8.94
C PRO A 114 -12.92 5.66 -8.82
N ALA A 115 -13.90 4.84 -8.41
CA ALA A 115 -15.28 5.28 -8.18
C ALA A 115 -15.41 6.37 -7.11
N LYS A 116 -14.51 6.38 -6.11
CA LYS A 116 -14.41 7.43 -5.09
C LYS A 116 -13.29 8.44 -5.42
N GLY A 117 -12.13 7.94 -5.82
CA GLY A 117 -10.92 8.74 -6.04
C GLY A 117 -11.05 9.75 -7.16
N LEU A 118 -11.55 9.35 -8.34
CA LEU A 118 -11.63 10.25 -9.49
C LEU A 118 -12.62 11.41 -9.28
N PRO A 119 -13.85 11.19 -8.76
CA PRO A 119 -14.74 12.30 -8.42
C PRO A 119 -14.17 13.22 -7.35
N TRP A 120 -13.48 12.68 -6.34
CA TRP A 120 -12.84 13.47 -5.29
C TRP A 120 -11.75 14.38 -5.87
N VAL A 121 -10.86 13.83 -6.70
CA VAL A 121 -9.82 14.62 -7.39
C VAL A 121 -10.44 15.70 -8.28
N LYS A 122 -11.45 15.35 -9.07
CA LYS A 122 -12.19 16.29 -9.91
C LYS A 122 -12.75 17.46 -9.08
N ASN A 123 -13.41 17.15 -7.96
CA ASN A 123 -13.99 18.17 -7.09
C ASN A 123 -12.92 19.08 -6.50
N ARG A 124 -11.79 18.52 -6.04
CA ARG A 124 -10.66 19.28 -5.49
C ARG A 124 -10.09 20.25 -6.51
N LEU A 125 -9.81 19.75 -7.72
CA LEU A 125 -9.26 20.56 -8.81
C LEU A 125 -10.26 21.60 -9.35
N SER A 126 -11.55 21.40 -9.11
CA SER A 126 -12.60 22.36 -9.48
C SER A 126 -12.90 23.39 -8.38
N GLY A 127 -12.08 23.46 -7.32
CA GLY A 127 -12.29 24.35 -6.19
C GLY A 127 -13.52 24.01 -5.32
N LYS A 128 -14.10 22.82 -5.48
CA LYS A 128 -15.19 22.35 -4.64
C LYS A 128 -14.64 21.83 -3.31
N VAL A 129 -15.42 21.97 -2.25
CA VAL A 129 -15.11 21.37 -0.95
C VAL A 129 -15.16 19.84 -1.10
N VAL A 130 -14.05 19.17 -0.77
CA VAL A 130 -13.89 17.71 -0.95
C VAL A 130 -13.90 16.92 0.35
N SER A 131 -13.86 17.60 1.49
CA SER A 131 -13.83 16.98 2.80
C SER A 131 -14.58 17.85 3.80
N GLY A 132 -15.25 17.20 4.76
CA GLY A 132 -15.81 17.85 5.94
C GLY A 132 -14.74 18.17 6.99
N ALA A 133 -14.99 17.84 8.26
CA ALA A 133 -14.10 18.06 9.41
C ALA A 133 -12.61 17.73 9.19
N ALA A 134 -11.74 18.18 10.09
CA ALA A 134 -10.28 18.01 9.99
C ALA A 134 -9.82 16.55 9.83
N CYS A 135 -10.60 15.57 10.29
CA CYS A 135 -10.35 14.15 10.04
C CYS A 135 -11.68 13.37 9.97
N VAL A 136 -11.89 12.61 8.90
CA VAL A 136 -13.08 11.78 8.69
C VAL A 136 -12.61 10.37 8.31
N GLN A 137 -13.18 9.35 8.96
CA GLN A 137 -12.95 7.96 8.62
C GLN A 137 -14.28 7.30 8.24
N SER A 138 -14.28 6.50 7.17
CA SER A 138 -15.49 5.83 6.68
C SER A 138 -15.18 4.47 6.07
N VAL A 139 -16.21 3.64 5.92
CA VAL A 139 -16.11 2.30 5.33
C VAL A 139 -17.07 2.18 4.16
N ILE A 140 -16.58 1.65 3.04
CA ILE A 140 -17.37 1.28 1.87
C ILE A 140 -17.45 -0.25 1.81
N GLY A 141 -18.65 -0.80 1.63
CA GLY A 141 -18.83 -2.24 1.41
C GLY A 141 -18.21 -2.67 0.09
N GLY A 142 -17.40 -3.73 0.11
CA GLY A 142 -16.80 -4.30 -1.10
C GLY A 142 -17.87 -4.83 -2.06
N PHE A 143 -17.65 -4.62 -3.36
CA PHE A 143 -18.42 -5.26 -4.43
C PHE A 143 -17.54 -6.37 -5.00
N ARG A 144 -17.96 -7.65 -4.85
CA ARG A 144 -17.25 -8.88 -5.28
C ARG A 144 -16.14 -9.35 -4.33
N THR A 145 -16.54 -9.93 -3.20
CA THR A 145 -15.65 -10.53 -2.20
C THR A 145 -15.14 -11.94 -2.56
N ASP A 146 -15.70 -12.57 -3.59
CA ASP A 146 -15.63 -14.04 -3.74
C ASP A 146 -14.76 -14.51 -4.93
N VAL A 147 -14.24 -13.60 -5.76
CA VAL A 147 -13.75 -13.95 -7.12
C VAL A 147 -12.34 -13.48 -7.49
N THR A 148 -11.58 -12.91 -6.56
CA THR A 148 -10.25 -12.39 -6.89
C THR A 148 -9.18 -13.23 -6.23
N VAL A 149 -8.77 -14.29 -6.92
CA VAL A 149 -7.52 -15.02 -6.66
C VAL A 149 -6.43 -14.34 -7.48
N GLU A 150 -5.86 -13.28 -6.93
CA GLU A 150 -4.65 -12.64 -7.47
C GLU A 150 -3.55 -12.91 -6.44
N ALA A 151 -2.60 -13.78 -6.79
CA ALA A 151 -1.54 -14.21 -5.88
C ALA A 151 -0.65 -13.04 -5.44
N LEU A 152 -0.15 -13.16 -4.22
CA LEU A 152 0.64 -12.17 -3.51
C LEU A 152 2.10 -12.62 -3.49
N SER A 153 3.01 -11.66 -3.53
CA SER A 153 4.25 -11.76 -2.75
C SER A 153 4.25 -10.60 -1.76
N ALA A 154 4.65 -10.88 -0.51
CA ALA A 154 4.76 -9.84 0.50
C ALA A 154 5.71 -8.75 0.01
N ASN A 155 5.31 -7.48 0.10
CA ASN A 155 6.19 -6.37 -0.21
C ASN A 155 7.12 -6.12 0.97
N PHE A 156 8.18 -6.93 1.04
CA PHE A 156 9.16 -6.91 2.13
C PHE A 156 9.75 -5.51 2.40
N LEU A 157 9.90 -4.68 1.36
CA LEU A 157 10.39 -3.29 1.50
C LEU A 157 9.38 -2.39 2.19
N VAL A 158 8.09 -2.50 1.84
CA VAL A 158 7.01 -1.71 2.44
C VAL A 158 6.77 -2.16 3.87
N ASP A 159 6.73 -3.47 4.14
CA ASP A 159 6.47 -4.00 5.49
C ASP A 159 7.57 -3.60 6.49
N TRP A 160 8.83 -3.66 6.07
CA TRP A 160 9.96 -3.25 6.93
C TRP A 160 10.08 -1.73 7.06
N GLY A 161 9.96 -1.00 5.96
CA GLY A 161 10.17 0.45 5.93
C GLY A 161 9.05 1.28 6.57
N SER A 162 8.01 0.63 7.09
CA SER A 162 6.84 1.24 7.74
C SER A 162 6.79 1.05 9.27
N LEU A 163 7.87 0.49 9.86
CA LEU A 163 8.09 0.33 11.30
C LEU A 163 8.91 1.50 11.87
#